data_AF-A0A8T7BAP0-F1
#
_entry.id   AF-A0A8T7BAP0-F1
#
_cell.length_a   1.000
_cell.length_b   1.000
_cell.length_c   1.000
_cell.angle_alpha   90.00
_cell.angle_beta   90.00
_cell.angle_gamma   90.00
#
_symmetry.space_group_name_H-M   'P 1'
#
loop_
_entity.id
_entity.type
_entity.pdbx_description
1 polymer ?
#
loop_
_entity_poly.entity_id
_entity_poly.type
_entity_poly.pdbx_seq_one_letter_code
_entity_poly.pdbx_strand_id
1 'polypeptide(L)'
;MFSNKNVVRWLQASTFTSALFLLSMQANALGTAAGTGIDNQAQVDYTIGGTPVTESSNLLTVTVAELLDIDVQVQTATTAVSPGATGEEILFTVTNTGNGSEEFTLAIDSALGGDDFDPTPSAPFSIYFDTDGSGDLSGG
;
A
#
# COMPACT_ATOMS: atom_id res chain seq x y z
N MET A 1 -29.53 70.17 -12.73
CA MET A 1 -30.40 68.98 -12.58
C MET A 1 -29.72 67.85 -13.34
N PHE A 2 -28.84 67.11 -12.67
CA PHE A 2 -27.94 66.12 -13.31
C PHE A 2 -28.46 64.69 -13.08
N SER A 3 -28.50 63.93 -14.18
CA SER A 3 -28.93 62.52 -14.26
C SER A 3 -27.85 61.58 -13.73
N ASN A 4 -28.23 60.61 -12.87
CA ASN A 4 -27.34 59.60 -12.28
C ASN A 4 -27.48 58.28 -13.05
N LYS A 5 -26.43 57.86 -13.77
CA LYS A 5 -26.40 56.71 -14.70
C LYS A 5 -25.71 55.46 -14.12
N ASN A 6 -25.89 55.13 -12.84
CA ASN A 6 -25.17 54.01 -12.22
C ASN A 6 -26.08 52.85 -11.81
N VAL A 7 -26.93 52.36 -12.71
CA VAL A 7 -27.75 51.16 -12.47
C VAL A 7 -27.55 50.11 -13.57
N VAL A 8 -26.32 49.78 -13.93
CA VAL A 8 -26.04 48.54 -14.68
C VAL A 8 -24.62 48.11 -14.37
N ARG A 9 -24.42 47.29 -13.32
CA ARG A 9 -23.16 46.54 -13.14
C ARG A 9 -23.24 45.48 -12.03
N TRP A 10 -24.24 44.60 -12.11
CA TRP A 10 -24.27 43.37 -11.30
C TRP A 10 -24.85 42.24 -12.12
N LEU A 11 -24.07 41.72 -13.06
CA LEU A 11 -24.20 40.34 -13.50
C LEU A 11 -22.88 39.91 -14.15
N GLN A 12 -22.49 38.67 -13.90
CA GLN A 12 -21.31 37.96 -14.44
C GLN A 12 -20.02 38.08 -13.62
N ALA A 13 -20.05 37.58 -12.39
CA ALA A 13 -18.86 37.04 -11.73
C ALA A 13 -19.29 35.94 -10.72
N SER A 14 -19.83 34.83 -11.22
CA SER A 14 -20.05 33.62 -10.41
C SER A 14 -20.25 32.39 -11.28
N THR A 15 -19.20 32.01 -11.98
CA THR A 15 -19.00 30.61 -12.41
C THR A 15 -17.55 30.25 -12.15
N PHE A 16 -17.20 30.16 -10.88
CA PHE A 16 -16.01 29.46 -10.42
C PHE A 16 -16.40 28.79 -9.12
N THR A 17 -15.96 27.55 -8.92
CA THR A 17 -16.23 26.70 -7.74
C THR A 17 -17.47 25.82 -7.87
N SER A 18 -17.33 24.67 -8.55
CA SER A 18 -17.89 23.37 -8.11
C SER A 18 -17.51 22.27 -9.12
N ALA A 19 -16.27 21.81 -9.06
CA ALA A 19 -15.84 20.57 -9.73
C ALA A 19 -14.66 19.93 -8.99
N LEU A 20 -14.73 19.89 -7.65
CA LEU A 20 -13.73 19.22 -6.81
C LEU A 20 -14.43 18.23 -5.86
N PHE A 21 -15.13 17.26 -6.44
CA PHE A 21 -15.58 16.09 -5.72
C PHE A 21 -15.26 14.87 -6.56
N LEU A 22 -14.81 13.81 -5.87
CA LEU A 22 -14.63 12.42 -6.34
C LEU A 22 -13.21 11.95 -6.70
N LEU A 23 -12.19 12.36 -5.95
CA LEU A 23 -11.08 11.44 -5.67
C LEU A 23 -11.39 10.77 -4.33
N SER A 24 -12.23 9.74 -4.34
CA SER A 24 -12.31 8.81 -3.22
C SER A 24 -10.98 8.07 -3.16
N MET A 25 -10.07 8.53 -2.30
CA MET A 25 -8.93 7.70 -1.91
C MET A 25 -9.52 6.46 -1.27
N GLN A 26 -9.40 5.32 -1.94
CA GLN A 26 -9.67 4.04 -1.31
C GLN A 26 -8.62 3.90 -0.21
N ALA A 27 -9.02 4.19 1.02
CA ALA A 27 -8.22 3.83 2.18
C ALA A 27 -8.31 2.31 2.32
N ASN A 28 -7.40 1.60 1.66
CA ASN A 28 -7.17 0.20 1.94
C ASN A 28 -6.63 0.13 3.36
N ALA A 29 -7.44 -0.35 4.31
CA ALA A 29 -7.02 -0.49 5.69
C ALA A 29 -6.04 -1.67 5.80
N LEU A 30 -4.76 -1.44 5.49
CA LEU A 30 -3.62 -2.34 5.75
C LEU A 30 -3.35 -2.57 7.26
N GLY A 31 -4.28 -2.19 8.14
CA GLY A 31 -4.05 -2.06 9.57
C GLY A 31 -3.21 -0.84 9.92
N THR A 32 -2.71 -0.81 11.16
CA THR A 32 -1.77 0.23 11.63
C THR A 32 -0.35 -0.27 11.42
N ALA A 33 0.51 0.56 10.83
CA ALA A 33 1.91 0.20 10.57
C ALA A 33 2.65 -0.14 11.88
N ALA A 34 3.54 -1.12 11.82
CA ALA A 34 4.42 -1.48 12.92
C ALA A 34 5.22 -0.26 13.41
N GLY A 35 5.41 -0.15 14.72
CA GLY A 35 6.11 0.98 15.33
C GLY A 35 5.28 2.27 15.48
N THR A 36 4.05 2.32 14.98
CA THR A 36 3.17 3.49 15.18
C THR A 36 2.86 3.67 16.67
N GLY A 37 3.11 4.86 17.21
CA GLY A 37 2.68 5.24 18.56
C GLY A 37 1.20 5.61 18.56
N ILE A 38 0.43 4.98 19.45
CA ILE A 38 -0.96 5.33 19.74
C ILE A 38 -0.98 6.04 21.09
N ASP A 39 -1.25 7.33 21.05
CA ASP A 39 -1.30 8.18 22.23
C ASP A 39 -2.70 8.19 22.85
N ASN A 40 -2.76 7.94 24.15
CA ASN A 40 -3.98 7.97 24.94
C ASN A 40 -3.81 8.94 26.12
N GLN A 41 -4.71 9.92 26.22
CA GLN A 41 -4.80 10.86 27.32
C GLN A 41 -6.27 11.01 27.72
N ALA A 42 -6.56 10.78 29.01
CA ALA A 42 -7.89 10.96 29.55
C ALA A 42 -8.07 12.42 30.01
N GLN A 43 -9.31 12.88 30.01
CA GLN A 43 -9.70 14.19 30.51
C GLN A 43 -10.91 14.04 31.44
N VAL A 44 -10.93 14.83 32.51
CA VAL A 44 -12.06 14.90 33.44
C VAL A 44 -12.53 16.35 33.56
N ASP A 45 -13.85 16.53 33.49
CA ASP A 45 -14.52 17.81 33.72
C ASP A 45 -15.28 17.77 35.05
N TYR A 46 -15.12 18.80 35.87
CA TYR A 46 -15.81 18.93 37.16
C TYR A 46 -16.00 20.40 37.53
N THR A 47 -16.68 20.69 38.65
CA THR A 47 -16.87 22.06 39.13
C THR A 47 -16.30 22.25 40.53
N ILE A 48 -15.63 23.38 40.77
CA ILE A 48 -15.19 23.83 42.10
C ILE A 48 -15.89 25.16 42.37
N GLY A 49 -16.77 25.19 43.39
CA GLY A 49 -17.50 26.41 43.74
C GLY A 49 -18.40 26.96 42.62
N GLY A 50 -18.87 26.10 41.70
CA GLY A 50 -19.66 26.47 40.53
C GLY A 50 -18.84 26.87 39.29
N THR A 51 -17.50 26.96 39.40
CA THR A 51 -16.62 27.18 38.25
C THR A 51 -16.23 25.84 37.61
N PRO A 52 -16.46 25.63 36.30
CA PRO A 52 -16.00 24.44 35.61
C PRO A 52 -14.47 24.40 35.51
N VAL A 53 -13.92 23.21 35.68
CA VAL A 53 -12.51 22.89 35.60
C VAL A 53 -12.35 21.62 34.78
N THR A 54 -11.32 21.59 33.96
CA THR A 54 -10.95 20.47 33.11
C THR A 54 -9.51 20.09 33.41
N GLU A 55 -9.26 18.84 33.77
CA GLU A 55 -7.93 18.32 34.06
C GLU A 55 -7.64 17.10 33.17
N SER A 56 -6.40 17.01 32.67
CA SER A 56 -5.94 15.90 31.84
C SER A 56 -5.02 14.96 32.62
N SER A 57 -5.06 13.67 32.29
CA SER A 57 -4.08 12.69 32.78
C SER A 57 -2.71 12.89 32.14
N ASN A 58 -1.72 12.10 32.57
CA ASN A 58 -0.51 11.92 31.79
C ASN A 58 -0.83 11.29 30.41
N LEU A 59 0.03 11.56 29.44
CA LEU A 59 0.02 10.89 28.14
C LEU A 59 0.60 9.47 28.32
N LEU A 60 -0.07 8.48 27.74
CA LEU A 60 0.44 7.11 27.60
C LEU A 60 0.49 6.75 26.11
N THR A 61 1.63 6.26 25.66
CA THR A 61 1.81 5.78 24.29
C THR A 61 1.87 4.25 24.27
N VAL A 62 1.08 3.64 23.39
CA VAL A 62 1.18 2.20 23.06
C VAL A 62 1.76 2.09 21.66
N THR A 63 2.85 1.33 21.50
CA THR A 63 3.44 1.10 20.18
C THR A 63 2.80 -0.11 19.51
N VAL A 64 2.41 0.03 18.25
CA VAL A 64 1.89 -1.07 17.44
C VAL A 64 3.00 -2.09 17.18
N ALA A 65 2.74 -3.34 17.53
CA ALA A 65 3.64 -4.44 17.26
C ALA A 65 3.67 -4.80 15.78
N GLU A 66 4.76 -5.43 15.38
CA GLU A 66 4.92 -5.99 14.04
C GLU A 66 4.17 -7.32 13.91
N LEU A 67 3.43 -7.43 12.82
CA LEU A 67 2.90 -8.66 12.26
C LEU A 67 3.78 -8.99 11.05
N LEU A 68 4.53 -10.09 11.17
CA LEU A 68 5.34 -10.63 10.09
C LEU A 68 4.56 -11.74 9.38
N ASP A 69 4.17 -11.49 8.13
CA ASP A 69 3.41 -12.47 7.34
C ASP A 69 3.66 -12.30 5.85
N ILE A 70 3.72 -13.42 5.12
CA ILE A 70 4.15 -13.47 3.72
C ILE A 70 3.30 -14.50 2.98
N ASP A 71 2.82 -14.12 1.79
CA ASP A 71 2.14 -15.02 0.88
C ASP A 71 2.95 -15.19 -0.43
N VAL A 72 3.03 -16.42 -0.92
CA VAL A 72 3.73 -16.77 -2.17
C VAL A 72 2.78 -17.57 -3.05
N GLN A 73 2.46 -17.01 -4.20
CA GLN A 73 1.52 -17.60 -5.15
C GLN A 73 2.19 -17.83 -6.49
N VAL A 74 2.06 -19.04 -7.03
CA VAL A 74 2.40 -19.32 -8.43
C VAL A 74 1.31 -18.74 -9.33
N GLN A 75 1.71 -17.98 -10.35
CA GLN A 75 0.82 -17.30 -11.29
C GLN A 75 0.72 -18.04 -12.63
N THR A 76 1.74 -18.81 -13.00
CA THR A 76 1.71 -19.66 -14.19
C THR A 76 1.03 -20.99 -13.91
N ALA A 77 0.33 -21.52 -14.92
CA ALA A 77 -0.10 -22.91 -14.90
C ALA A 77 1.12 -23.86 -15.01
N THR A 78 0.90 -25.16 -14.81
CA THR A 78 1.94 -26.17 -15.04
C THR A 78 2.50 -26.05 -16.47
N THR A 79 3.79 -25.74 -16.57
CA THR A 79 4.52 -25.64 -17.84
C THR A 79 5.06 -27.02 -18.23
N ALA A 80 4.63 -27.55 -19.38
CA ALA A 80 5.14 -28.80 -19.93
C ALA A 80 6.35 -28.52 -20.82
N VAL A 81 7.50 -29.13 -20.51
CA VAL A 81 8.75 -28.91 -21.24
C VAL A 81 9.24 -30.18 -21.91
N SER A 82 9.95 -30.04 -23.02
CA SER A 82 10.68 -31.14 -23.67
C SER A 82 12.14 -31.17 -23.21
N PRO A 83 12.84 -32.32 -23.30
CA PRO A 83 14.27 -32.37 -23.03
C PRO A 83 15.05 -31.34 -23.87
N GLY A 84 15.83 -30.48 -23.21
CA GLY A 84 16.61 -29.43 -23.86
C GLY A 84 15.85 -28.14 -24.16
N ALA A 85 14.59 -27.99 -23.72
CA ALA A 85 13.89 -26.71 -23.74
C ALA A 85 14.64 -25.66 -22.91
N THR A 86 14.57 -24.40 -23.35
CA THR A 86 15.29 -23.27 -22.75
C THR A 86 14.41 -22.04 -22.75
N GLY A 87 14.58 -21.16 -21.75
CA GLY A 87 13.80 -19.92 -21.66
C GLY A 87 12.37 -20.17 -21.23
N GLU A 88 12.16 -21.17 -20.39
CA GLU A 88 10.87 -21.49 -19.79
C GLU A 88 10.77 -20.76 -18.44
N GLU A 89 9.71 -19.96 -18.28
CA GLU A 89 9.47 -19.16 -17.09
C GLU A 89 8.39 -19.74 -16.17
N ILE A 90 8.51 -19.44 -14.88
CA ILE A 90 7.49 -19.65 -13.87
C ILE A 90 7.33 -18.34 -13.13
N LEU A 91 6.14 -17.78 -13.15
CA LEU A 91 5.86 -16.51 -12.49
C LEU A 91 5.35 -16.77 -11.06
N PHE A 92 5.92 -16.03 -10.11
CA PHE A 92 5.47 -16.01 -8.73
C PHE A 92 5.13 -14.59 -8.30
N THR A 93 4.10 -14.45 -7.48
CA THR A 93 3.83 -13.22 -6.73
C THR A 93 4.20 -13.47 -5.27
N VAL A 94 5.12 -12.65 -4.74
CA VAL A 94 5.47 -12.61 -3.32
C VAL A 94 4.81 -11.36 -2.74
N THR A 95 3.93 -11.55 -1.77
CA THR A 95 3.20 -10.45 -1.11
C THR A 95 3.58 -10.41 0.37
N ASN A 96 4.03 -9.24 0.83
CA ASN A 96 4.08 -8.96 2.25
C ASN A 96 2.65 -8.67 2.75
N THR A 97 2.10 -9.57 3.56
CA THR A 97 0.77 -9.42 4.18
C THR A 97 0.86 -8.91 5.62
N GLY A 98 2.08 -8.68 6.12
CA GLY A 98 2.35 -8.05 7.40
C GLY A 98 1.98 -6.56 7.45
N ASN A 99 2.23 -5.94 8.60
CA ASN A 99 2.07 -4.50 8.81
C ASN A 99 3.42 -3.75 8.89
N GLY A 100 4.51 -4.43 8.55
CA GLY A 100 5.87 -3.92 8.47
C GLY A 100 6.34 -3.69 7.04
N SER A 101 7.59 -3.24 6.91
CA SER A 101 8.29 -3.15 5.63
C SER A 101 9.37 -4.24 5.62
N GLU A 102 9.19 -5.24 4.79
CA GLU A 102 10.05 -6.42 4.77
C GLU A 102 10.98 -6.43 3.55
N GLU A 103 12.22 -6.85 3.76
CA GLU A 103 13.18 -7.14 2.69
C GLU A 103 13.21 -8.65 2.43
N PHE A 104 13.12 -9.05 1.16
CA PHE A 104 13.09 -10.45 0.76
C PHE A 104 14.39 -10.85 0.09
N THR A 105 15.02 -11.92 0.59
CA THR A 105 16.08 -12.63 -0.14
C THR A 105 15.45 -13.80 -0.90
N LEU A 106 15.55 -13.77 -2.22
CA LEU A 106 15.03 -14.83 -3.09
C LEU A 106 16.16 -15.73 -3.58
N ALA A 107 15.93 -17.03 -3.56
CA ALA A 107 16.85 -18.04 -4.08
C ALA A 107 16.07 -19.10 -4.85
N ILE A 108 16.66 -19.63 -5.91
CA ILE A 108 16.07 -20.74 -6.67
C ILE A 108 16.58 -22.05 -6.11
N ASP A 109 15.66 -22.95 -5.81
CA ASP A 109 15.93 -24.37 -5.67
C ASP A 109 15.29 -25.10 -6.86
N SER A 110 16.14 -25.66 -7.72
CA SER A 110 15.74 -26.41 -8.91
C SER A 110 15.98 -27.90 -8.76
N ALA A 111 16.56 -28.33 -7.64
CA ALA A 111 16.88 -29.73 -7.36
C ALA A 111 15.96 -30.28 -6.28
N LEU A 112 14.65 -30.19 -6.54
CA LEU A 112 13.63 -30.67 -5.62
C LEU A 112 13.68 -32.20 -5.58
N GLY A 113 13.86 -32.77 -4.40
CA GLY A 113 13.94 -34.23 -4.27
C GLY A 113 12.61 -34.93 -4.61
N GLY A 114 12.70 -36.14 -5.17
CA GLY A 114 11.54 -37.00 -5.42
C GLY A 114 11.28 -37.31 -6.90
N ASP A 115 12.04 -36.73 -7.82
CA ASP A 115 12.03 -37.04 -9.25
C ASP A 115 13.45 -36.96 -9.87
N ASP A 116 13.52 -37.13 -11.20
CA ASP A 116 14.74 -37.00 -12.02
C ASP A 116 14.75 -35.67 -12.83
N PHE A 117 13.94 -34.67 -12.43
CA PHE A 117 13.74 -33.43 -13.17
C PHE A 117 14.41 -32.22 -12.49
N ASP A 118 15.66 -31.96 -12.86
CA ASP A 118 16.47 -30.85 -12.34
C ASP A 118 16.75 -29.80 -13.44
N PRO A 119 15.86 -28.81 -13.68
CA PRO A 119 16.11 -27.77 -14.67
C PRO A 119 17.29 -26.89 -14.24
N THR A 120 18.14 -26.50 -15.19
CA THR A 120 19.26 -25.58 -14.89
C THR A 120 18.76 -24.13 -14.88
N PRO A 121 18.90 -23.38 -13.78
CA PRO A 121 18.53 -21.96 -13.75
C PRO A 121 19.33 -21.13 -14.75
N SER A 122 18.69 -20.14 -15.37
CA SER A 122 19.33 -19.21 -16.31
C SER A 122 20.50 -18.46 -15.66
N ALA A 123 21.59 -18.27 -16.41
CA ALA A 123 22.76 -17.52 -15.97
C ALA A 123 22.96 -16.26 -16.84
N PRO A 124 23.47 -15.14 -16.28
CA PRO A 124 23.98 -14.95 -14.92
C PRO A 124 22.92 -14.59 -13.87
N PHE A 125 21.70 -14.27 -14.30
CA PHE A 125 20.57 -13.98 -13.42
C PHE A 125 19.44 -14.96 -13.75
N SER A 126 18.85 -15.55 -12.71
CA SER A 126 17.80 -16.56 -12.84
C SER A 126 16.45 -16.09 -12.31
N ILE A 127 16.42 -15.00 -11.55
CA ILE A 127 15.23 -14.35 -11.03
C ILE A 127 15.12 -12.97 -11.69
N TYR A 128 13.95 -12.69 -12.25
CA TYR A 128 13.62 -11.43 -12.89
C TYR A 128 12.40 -10.83 -12.19
N PHE A 129 12.40 -9.51 -12.00
CA PHE A 129 11.23 -8.80 -11.50
C PHE A 129 10.40 -8.31 -12.68
N ASP A 130 9.15 -8.76 -12.76
CA ASP A 130 8.17 -8.27 -13.72
C ASP A 130 7.71 -6.86 -13.31
N THR A 131 8.46 -5.85 -13.78
CA THR A 131 8.19 -4.45 -13.44
C THR A 131 7.17 -3.78 -14.34
N ASP A 132 6.88 -4.35 -15.50
CA ASP A 132 5.91 -3.82 -16.47
C ASP A 132 4.54 -4.51 -16.40
N GLY A 133 4.43 -5.60 -15.63
CA GLY A 133 3.19 -6.34 -15.40
C GLY A 133 2.78 -7.19 -16.61
N SER A 134 3.74 -7.55 -17.46
CA SER A 134 3.52 -8.34 -18.67
C SER A 134 3.23 -9.82 -18.36
N GLY A 135 3.69 -10.31 -17.22
CA GLY A 135 3.62 -11.72 -16.85
C GLY A 135 4.57 -12.62 -17.65
N ASP A 136 5.52 -12.04 -18.38
CA ASP A 136 6.53 -12.75 -19.17
C ASP A 136 7.95 -12.21 -18.91
N LEU A 137 8.94 -12.63 -19.70
CA LEU A 137 10.34 -12.20 -19.59
C LEU A 137 10.66 -10.93 -20.39
N SER A 138 9.67 -10.22 -20.91
CA SER A 138 9.92 -8.99 -21.65
C SER A 138 10.53 -7.93 -20.74
N GLY A 139 11.51 -7.19 -21.28
CA GLY A 139 12.13 -6.10 -20.55
C GLY A 139 11.28 -4.84 -20.66
N GLY A 140 11.12 -4.13 -19.55
CA GLY A 140 10.78 -2.70 -19.57
C GLY A 140 11.89 -1.84 -20.17
#